data_AF-A0A1E3BGL1-F1
#
_entry.id   AF-A0A1E3BGL1-F1
#
_cell.length_a   1.000
_cell.length_b   1.000
_cell.length_c   1.000
_cell.angle_alpha   90.00
_cell.angle_beta   90.00
_cell.angle_gamma   90.00
#
_symmetry.space_group_name_H-M   'P 1'
#
loop_
_entity.id
_entity.type
_entity.pdbx_description
1 polymer ?
#
loop_
_entity_poly.entity_id
_entity_poly.type
_entity_poly.pdbx_seq_one_letter_code
_entity_poly.pdbx_strand_id
1 'polypeptide(L)'
;MAKRTPAAQRTYRPHRGWRLDPAAAGAPKALASRYYQLKMGHAAIGPYLQRVQAQESAACQGCGAPRESVHHLLLECRERAGPRRTLFQGLREAGAPRPATREIHPEVRLFGDPRATPAILRYLQDTGVGARKTPREAQVQARAQDEWGWGALEGAEQMEGD
;
A
#
# COMPACT_ATOMS: atom_id res chain seq x y z
N MET A 1 33.27 25.72 28.08
CA MET A 1 32.05 24.98 27.66
C MET A 1 31.72 25.35 26.23
N ALA A 2 32.00 24.47 25.26
CA ALA A 2 31.73 24.73 23.85
C ALA A 2 30.22 24.54 23.57
N LYS A 3 29.57 25.58 23.06
CA LYS A 3 28.15 25.55 22.70
C LYS A 3 27.99 24.67 21.45
N ARG A 4 27.29 23.53 21.58
CA ARG A 4 26.88 22.70 20.44
C ARG A 4 25.97 23.52 19.53
N THR A 5 26.38 23.74 18.30
CA THR A 5 25.53 24.29 17.23
C THR A 5 24.40 23.30 16.93
N PRO A 6 23.13 23.72 16.89
CA PRO A 6 22.04 22.83 16.53
C PRO A 6 22.23 22.38 15.08
N ALA A 7 22.31 21.06 14.87
CA ALA A 7 22.38 20.49 13.53
C ALA A 7 21.20 21.02 12.71
N ALA A 8 21.50 21.62 11.55
CA ALA A 8 20.49 22.12 10.63
C ALA A 8 19.49 21.00 10.35
N GLN A 9 18.24 21.17 10.80
CA GLN A 9 17.16 20.25 10.50
C GLN A 9 17.07 20.18 8.98
N ARG A 10 17.46 19.03 8.40
CA ARG A 10 17.26 18.78 6.97
C ARG A 10 15.76 18.67 6.74
N THR A 11 15.11 19.80 6.45
CA THR A 11 13.73 19.81 6.00
C THR A 11 13.67 19.04 4.69
N TYR A 12 12.96 17.92 4.67
CA TYR A 12 12.71 17.15 3.45
C TYR A 12 12.10 18.09 2.40
N ARG A 13 12.76 18.24 1.25
CA ARG A 13 12.22 18.94 0.08
C ARG A 13 11.70 17.89 -0.89
N PRO A 14 10.38 17.89 -1.21
CA PRO A 14 9.85 17.03 -2.24
C PRO A 14 10.57 17.26 -3.58
N HIS A 15 10.66 16.22 -4.40
CA HIS A 15 11.17 16.34 -5.76
C HIS A 15 10.30 17.31 -6.58
N ARG A 16 10.91 18.01 -7.54
CA ARG A 16 10.19 18.97 -8.41
C ARG A 16 9.02 18.27 -9.11
N GLY A 17 7.84 18.89 -9.07
CA GLY A 17 6.61 18.35 -9.67
C GLY A 17 5.77 17.49 -8.73
N TRP A 18 6.28 17.11 -7.55
CA TRP A 18 5.47 16.44 -6.54
C TRP A 18 4.42 17.41 -5.98
N ARG A 19 3.14 17.09 -6.19
CA ARG A 19 2.02 17.80 -5.58
C ARG A 19 1.25 16.83 -4.71
N LEU A 20 1.01 17.23 -3.47
CA LEU A 20 0.06 16.57 -2.60
C LEU A 20 -1.33 16.72 -3.23
N ASP A 21 -2.09 15.64 -3.28
CA ASP A 21 -3.45 15.66 -3.81
C ASP A 21 -4.37 16.14 -2.68
N PRO A 22 -5.13 17.25 -2.86
CA PRO A 22 -5.96 17.79 -1.79
C PRO A 22 -7.03 16.81 -1.28
N ALA A 23 -7.63 16.02 -2.16
CA ALA A 23 -8.64 15.03 -1.79
C ALA A 23 -8.03 13.87 -1.01
N ALA A 24 -6.85 13.38 -1.43
CA ALA A 24 -6.13 12.37 -0.66
C ALA A 24 -5.64 12.91 0.69
N ALA A 25 -5.19 14.15 0.75
CA ALA A 25 -4.74 14.80 1.98
C ALA A 25 -5.87 15.03 2.99
N GLY A 26 -7.08 15.33 2.50
CA GLY A 26 -8.28 15.50 3.32
C GLY A 26 -8.91 14.19 3.80
N ALA A 27 -8.49 13.03 3.26
CA ALA A 27 -9.01 11.73 3.65
C ALA A 27 -8.49 11.28 5.03
N PRO A 28 -9.19 10.33 5.72
CA PRO A 28 -8.67 9.75 6.95
C PRO A 28 -7.25 9.21 6.78
N LYS A 29 -6.37 9.43 7.77
CA LYS A 29 -4.92 9.12 7.69
C LYS A 29 -4.61 7.73 7.14
N ALA A 30 -5.35 6.71 7.61
CA ALA A 30 -5.17 5.33 7.16
C ALA A 30 -5.49 5.16 5.66
N LEU A 31 -6.53 5.82 5.17
CA LEU A 31 -6.96 5.77 3.77
C LEU A 31 -5.99 6.56 2.88
N ALA A 32 -5.59 7.76 3.31
CA ALA A 32 -4.60 8.58 2.63
C ALA A 32 -3.25 7.84 2.51
N SER A 33 -2.80 7.20 3.59
CA SER A 33 -1.57 6.40 3.59
C SER A 33 -1.65 5.26 2.57
N ARG A 34 -2.75 4.51 2.54
CA ARG A 34 -2.97 3.44 1.56
C ARG A 34 -2.95 3.96 0.13
N TYR A 35 -3.64 5.07 -0.14
CA TYR A 35 -3.62 5.71 -1.46
C TYR A 35 -2.19 6.01 -1.93
N TYR A 36 -1.37 6.66 -1.10
CA TYR A 36 0.01 7.00 -1.47
C TYR A 36 0.92 5.77 -1.56
N GLN A 37 0.69 4.75 -0.73
CA GLN A 37 1.40 3.49 -0.83
C GLN A 37 1.10 2.78 -2.15
N LEU A 38 -0.15 2.75 -2.61
CA LEU A 38 -0.49 2.19 -3.93
C LEU A 38 0.15 3.01 -5.05
N LYS A 39 0.00 4.34 -5.00
CA LYS A 39 0.60 5.26 -5.98
C LYS A 39 2.10 5.08 -6.15
N MET A 40 2.81 4.81 -5.05
CA MET A 40 4.27 4.68 -5.03
C MET A 40 4.75 3.21 -5.16
N GLY A 41 3.85 2.22 -5.26
CA GLY A 41 4.24 0.81 -5.34
C GLY A 41 4.75 0.18 -4.03
N HIS A 42 4.36 0.75 -2.89
CA HIS A 42 4.69 0.30 -1.53
C HIS A 42 3.46 -0.17 -0.74
N ALA A 43 2.33 -0.39 -1.41
CA ALA A 43 1.14 -0.93 -0.77
C ALA A 43 1.36 -2.38 -0.34
N ALA A 44 0.74 -2.77 0.77
CA ALA A 44 0.69 -4.14 1.26
C ALA A 44 -0.19 -5.03 0.36
N ILE A 45 0.26 -5.26 -0.87
CA ILE A 45 -0.34 -6.11 -1.90
C ILE A 45 0.71 -7.10 -2.39
N GLY A 46 0.29 -8.18 -3.05
CA GLY A 46 1.11 -9.35 -3.40
C GLY A 46 2.59 -9.07 -3.73
N PRO A 47 2.94 -8.28 -4.76
CA PRO A 47 4.34 -8.02 -5.11
C PRO A 47 5.19 -7.39 -3.99
N TYR A 48 4.62 -6.50 -3.19
CA TYR A 48 5.33 -5.90 -2.06
C TYR A 48 5.46 -6.91 -0.91
N LEU A 49 4.38 -7.64 -0.61
CA LEU A 49 4.37 -8.65 0.46
C LEU A 49 5.38 -9.78 0.16
N GLN A 50 5.47 -10.22 -1.09
CA GLN A 50 6.49 -11.16 -1.53
C GLN A 50 7.90 -10.59 -1.39
N ARG A 51 8.12 -9.33 -1.82
CA ARG A 51 9.44 -8.68 -1.73
C ARG A 51 9.95 -8.56 -0.30
N VAL A 52 9.06 -8.29 0.65
CA VAL A 52 9.41 -8.20 2.08
C VAL A 52 9.30 -9.53 2.82
N GLN A 53 9.14 -10.64 2.08
CA GLN A 53 9.07 -12.01 2.62
C GLN A 53 7.93 -12.22 3.63
N ALA A 54 6.87 -11.40 3.56
CA ALA A 54 5.66 -11.58 4.37
C ALA A 54 4.70 -12.61 3.75
N GLN A 55 4.88 -12.94 2.48
CA GLN A 55 4.14 -13.96 1.74
C GLN A 55 5.06 -14.65 0.72
N GLU A 56 4.80 -15.93 0.44
CA GLU A 56 5.57 -16.72 -0.53
C GLU A 56 5.29 -16.30 -1.99
N SER A 57 4.10 -15.76 -2.25
CA SER A 57 3.61 -15.48 -3.60
C SER A 57 3.15 -14.04 -3.76
N ALA A 58 3.33 -13.50 -4.96
CA ALA A 58 2.76 -12.21 -5.36
C ALA A 58 1.29 -12.31 -5.81
N ALA A 59 0.65 -13.49 -5.67
CA ALA A 59 -0.70 -13.72 -6.15
C ALA A 59 -1.75 -12.80 -5.49
N CYS A 60 -2.83 -12.54 -6.21
CA CYS A 60 -3.96 -11.78 -5.71
C CYS A 60 -4.67 -12.55 -4.60
N GLN A 61 -4.82 -11.89 -3.45
CA GLN A 61 -5.44 -12.47 -2.26
C GLN A 61 -6.97 -12.62 -2.42
N GLY A 62 -7.56 -11.91 -3.39
CA GLY A 62 -8.97 -12.05 -3.72
C GLY A 62 -9.23 -13.15 -4.75
N CYS A 63 -8.69 -13.00 -5.97
CA CYS A 63 -9.05 -13.86 -7.09
C CYS A 63 -7.98 -14.88 -7.50
N GLY A 64 -6.85 -14.96 -6.81
CA GLY A 64 -5.78 -15.92 -7.10
C GLY A 64 -4.97 -15.67 -8.37
N ALA A 65 -5.14 -14.52 -9.05
CA ALA A 65 -4.31 -14.16 -10.20
C ALA A 65 -2.82 -14.16 -9.79
N PRO A 66 -1.87 -14.57 -10.65
CA PRO A 66 -0.49 -14.82 -10.25
C PRO A 66 0.26 -13.58 -9.74
N ARG A 67 -0.23 -12.36 -10.05
CA ARG A 67 0.39 -11.11 -9.62
C ARG A 67 -0.65 -10.04 -9.28
N GLU A 68 -0.71 -9.65 -8.02
CA GLU A 68 -1.58 -8.59 -7.49
C GLU A 68 -1.01 -7.20 -7.74
N SER A 69 -1.00 -6.75 -9.00
CA SER A 69 -0.58 -5.39 -9.33
C SER A 69 -1.70 -4.37 -9.06
N VAL A 70 -1.33 -3.08 -8.97
CA VAL A 70 -2.30 -1.98 -8.91
C VAL A 70 -3.21 -1.99 -10.15
N HIS A 71 -2.62 -2.25 -11.32
CA HIS A 71 -3.35 -2.46 -12.57
C HIS A 71 -4.40 -3.57 -12.42
N HIS A 72 -3.97 -4.73 -11.93
CA HIS A 72 -4.86 -5.87 -11.70
C HIS A 72 -6.02 -5.47 -10.80
N LEU A 73 -5.76 -4.87 -9.64
CA LEU A 73 -6.78 -4.50 -8.66
C LEU A 73 -7.82 -3.52 -9.23
N LEU A 74 -7.37 -2.47 -9.90
CA LEU A 74 -8.25 -1.42 -10.41
C LEU A 74 -8.98 -1.82 -11.69
N LEU A 75 -8.40 -2.68 -12.54
CA LEU A 75 -8.86 -2.87 -13.91
C LEU A 75 -9.26 -4.30 -14.25
N GLU A 76 -8.71 -5.32 -13.58
CA GLU A 76 -8.83 -6.73 -14.02
C GLU A 76 -9.42 -7.70 -12.99
N CYS A 77 -9.21 -7.44 -11.69
CA CYS A 77 -9.58 -8.32 -10.60
C CYS A 77 -11.07 -8.66 -10.59
N ARG A 78 -11.39 -9.94 -10.82
CA ARG A 78 -12.76 -10.45 -10.90
C ARG A 78 -13.49 -10.34 -9.57
N GLU A 79 -12.80 -10.65 -8.48
CA GLU A 79 -13.32 -10.54 -7.10
C GLU A 79 -13.67 -9.10 -6.71
N ARG A 80 -13.13 -8.11 -7.43
CA ARG A 80 -13.40 -6.68 -7.22
C ARG A 80 -14.32 -6.10 -8.29
N ALA A 81 -15.04 -6.92 -9.06
CA ALA A 81 -15.93 -6.45 -10.11
C ALA A 81 -16.98 -5.44 -9.63
N GLY A 82 -17.61 -5.67 -8.47
CA GLY A 82 -18.55 -4.74 -7.85
C GLY A 82 -17.91 -3.38 -7.55
N PRO A 83 -16.92 -3.30 -6.65
CA PRO A 83 -16.22 -2.06 -6.32
C PRO A 83 -15.61 -1.34 -7.55
N ARG A 84 -15.11 -2.06 -8.56
CA ARG A 84 -14.63 -1.44 -9.80
C ARG A 84 -15.75 -0.75 -10.60
N ARG A 85 -16.97 -1.29 -10.61
CA ARG A 85 -18.11 -0.61 -11.25
C ARG A 85 -18.36 0.75 -10.59
N THR A 86 -18.35 0.79 -9.26
CA THR A 86 -18.46 2.04 -8.49
C THR A 86 -17.30 2.98 -8.76
N LEU A 87 -16.06 2.47 -8.82
CA LEU A 87 -14.89 3.26 -9.21
C LEU A 87 -15.09 3.94 -10.57
N PHE A 88 -15.42 3.18 -11.62
CA PHE A 88 -15.60 3.74 -12.95
C PHE A 88 -16.81 4.67 -13.07
N GLN A 89 -17.86 4.43 -12.30
CA GLN A 89 -18.98 5.36 -12.18
C GLN A 89 -18.49 6.70 -11.63
N GLY A 90 -17.76 6.69 -10.51
CA GLY A 90 -17.22 7.91 -9.90
C GLY A 90 -16.22 8.64 -10.80
N LEU A 91 -15.40 7.90 -11.57
CA LEU A 91 -14.52 8.51 -12.57
C LEU A 91 -15.31 9.26 -13.65
N ARG A 92 -16.42 8.68 -14.12
CA ARG A 92 -17.28 9.30 -15.12
C ARG A 92 -17.94 10.57 -14.58
N GLU A 93 -18.46 10.52 -13.35
CA GLU A 93 -19.08 11.68 -12.68
C GLU A 93 -18.08 12.82 -12.45
N ALA A 94 -16.82 12.49 -12.13
CA ALA A 94 -15.76 13.47 -11.95
C ALA A 94 -15.14 13.98 -13.27
N GLY A 95 -15.61 13.50 -14.43
CA GLY A 95 -15.04 13.85 -15.74
C GLY A 95 -13.61 13.35 -15.96
N ALA A 96 -13.18 12.32 -15.21
CA ALA A 96 -11.88 11.67 -15.39
C ALA A 96 -11.96 10.67 -16.56
N PRO A 97 -11.04 10.72 -17.54
CA PRO A 97 -11.10 9.86 -18.70
C PRO A 97 -10.87 8.40 -18.31
N ARG A 98 -11.73 7.53 -18.84
CA ARG A 98 -11.60 6.07 -18.70
C ARG A 98 -10.30 5.60 -19.35
N PRO A 99 -9.66 4.55 -18.80
CA PRO A 99 -8.55 3.88 -19.47
C PRO A 99 -8.88 3.51 -20.91
N ALA A 100 -8.01 3.90 -21.84
CA ALA A 100 -8.13 3.49 -23.24
C ALA A 100 -7.51 2.10 -23.43
N THR A 101 -8.02 1.31 -24.38
CA THR A 101 -7.55 -0.07 -24.62
C THR A 101 -6.06 -0.16 -24.96
N ARG A 102 -5.48 0.88 -25.58
CA ARG A 102 -4.06 0.93 -25.96
C ARG A 102 -3.18 1.63 -24.92
N GLU A 103 -3.75 2.06 -23.80
CA GLU A 103 -2.99 2.71 -22.74
C GLU A 103 -2.16 1.68 -21.98
N ILE A 104 -0.83 1.88 -21.91
CA ILE A 104 0.11 0.91 -21.31
C ILE A 104 0.02 0.92 -19.78
N HIS A 105 -0.04 2.12 -19.17
CA HIS A 105 -0.06 2.29 -17.71
C HIS A 105 -1.20 3.21 -17.24
N PRO A 106 -2.46 2.80 -17.48
CA PRO A 106 -3.63 3.59 -17.09
C PRO A 106 -3.69 3.88 -15.60
N GLU A 107 -3.23 2.96 -14.75
CA GLU A 107 -3.16 3.16 -13.31
C GLU A 107 -2.28 4.36 -12.92
N VAL A 108 -1.15 4.56 -13.59
CA VAL A 108 -0.25 5.69 -13.30
C VAL A 108 -0.92 7.01 -13.61
N ARG A 109 -1.62 7.11 -14.75
CA ARG A 109 -2.41 8.29 -15.10
C ARG A 109 -3.55 8.53 -14.11
N LEU A 110 -4.28 7.47 -13.72
CA LEU A 110 -5.37 7.59 -12.74
C LEU A 110 -4.86 8.14 -11.40
N PHE A 111 -3.70 7.70 -10.91
CA PHE A 111 -3.09 8.27 -9.71
C PHE A 111 -2.48 9.67 -9.93
N GLY A 112 -2.27 10.08 -11.18
CA GLY A 112 -1.80 11.41 -11.55
C GLY A 112 -2.91 12.44 -11.76
N ASP A 113 -4.15 12.00 -12.01
CA ASP A 113 -5.31 12.87 -12.25
C ASP A 113 -6.08 13.14 -10.94
N PRO A 114 -6.08 14.38 -10.41
CA PRO A 114 -6.78 14.70 -9.17
C PRO A 114 -8.29 14.43 -9.21
N ARG A 115 -8.89 14.44 -10.41
CA ARG A 115 -10.32 14.12 -10.58
C ARG A 115 -10.62 12.65 -10.26
N ALA A 116 -9.65 11.77 -10.43
CA ALA A 116 -9.80 10.35 -10.15
C ALA A 116 -9.65 10.02 -8.66
N THR A 117 -8.98 10.88 -7.89
CA THR A 117 -8.63 10.61 -6.49
C THR A 117 -9.84 10.28 -5.60
N PRO A 118 -10.97 11.02 -5.62
CA PRO A 118 -12.13 10.68 -4.79
C PRO A 118 -12.67 9.28 -5.06
N ALA A 119 -12.75 8.89 -6.35
CA ALA A 119 -13.24 7.57 -6.75
C ALA A 119 -12.28 6.45 -6.33
N ILE A 120 -10.96 6.68 -6.42
CA ILE A 120 -9.94 5.74 -5.95
C ILE A 120 -10.00 5.58 -4.42
N LEU A 121 -10.14 6.68 -3.67
CA LEU A 121 -10.27 6.63 -2.21
C LEU A 121 -11.51 5.83 -1.80
N ARG A 122 -12.64 6.02 -2.49
CA ARG A 122 -13.85 5.25 -2.24
C ARG A 122 -13.65 3.76 -2.53
N TYR A 123 -13.03 3.43 -3.66
CA TYR A 123 -12.66 2.05 -3.99
C TYR A 123 -11.78 1.42 -2.90
N LEU A 124 -10.78 2.13 -2.40
CA LEU A 124 -9.93 1.63 -1.31
C LEU A 124 -10.73 1.45 -0.02
N GLN A 125 -11.64 2.35 0.30
CA GLN A 125 -12.51 2.21 1.46
C GLN A 125 -13.37 0.95 1.36
N ASP A 126 -14.01 0.72 0.21
CA ASP A 126 -14.94 -0.39 0.00
C ASP A 126 -14.23 -1.76 -0.07
N THR A 127 -12.97 -1.80 -0.54
CA THR A 127 -12.25 -3.06 -0.78
C THR A 127 -11.28 -3.49 0.32
N GLY A 128 -10.85 -2.56 1.18
CA GLY A 128 -9.79 -2.84 2.16
C GLY A 128 -8.41 -3.11 1.56
N VAL A 129 -8.20 -2.94 0.25
CA VAL A 129 -6.93 -3.20 -0.45
C VAL A 129 -5.75 -2.45 0.18
N GLY A 130 -4.68 -3.18 0.51
CA GLY A 130 -3.48 -2.60 1.13
C GLY A 130 -3.69 -2.09 2.55
N ALA A 131 -4.84 -2.35 3.18
CA ALA A 131 -4.98 -2.15 4.62
C ALA A 131 -4.05 -3.13 5.32
N ARG A 132 -3.26 -2.63 6.27
CA ARG A 132 -2.57 -3.53 7.20
C ARG A 132 -3.63 -4.25 8.03
N LYS A 133 -3.33 -5.47 8.47
CA LYS A 133 -4.10 -6.15 9.52
C LYS A 133 -4.32 -5.18 10.70
N THR A 134 -5.42 -5.34 11.42
CA THR A 134 -5.82 -4.42 12.50
C THR A 134 -4.67 -4.17 13.49
N PRO A 135 -4.67 -3.06 14.25
CA PRO A 135 -3.60 -2.77 15.21
C PRO A 135 -3.29 -3.93 16.16
N ARG A 136 -4.31 -4.73 16.50
CA ARG A 136 -4.18 -5.93 17.32
C ARG A 136 -3.40 -7.03 16.61
N GLU A 137 -3.73 -7.33 15.37
CA GLU A 137 -3.04 -8.35 14.57
C GLU A 137 -1.62 -7.90 14.19
N ALA A 138 -1.43 -6.60 13.93
CA ALA A 138 -0.10 -6.03 13.72
C ALA A 138 0.75 -6.07 15.00
N GLN A 139 0.17 -5.85 16.19
CA GLN A 139 0.86 -6.03 17.47
C GLN A 139 1.21 -7.48 17.75
N VAL A 140 0.29 -8.42 17.47
CA VAL A 140 0.55 -9.85 17.64
C VAL A 140 1.72 -10.28 16.74
N GLN A 141 1.73 -9.82 15.49
CA GLN A 141 2.80 -10.14 14.54
C GLN A 141 4.12 -9.43 14.88
N ALA A 142 4.07 -8.17 15.36
CA ALA A 142 5.25 -7.46 15.83
C ALA A 142 5.85 -8.11 17.09
N ARG A 143 5.02 -8.53 18.06
CA ARG A 143 5.47 -9.29 19.24
C ARG A 143 6.16 -10.60 18.85
N ALA A 144 5.60 -11.32 17.89
CA ALA A 144 6.20 -12.54 17.38
C ALA A 144 7.54 -12.30 16.62
N GLN A 145 7.76 -11.09 16.09
CA GLN A 145 9.00 -10.70 15.42
C GLN A 145 10.03 -10.07 16.37
N ASP A 146 9.57 -9.46 17.47
CA ASP A 146 10.39 -8.90 18.55
C ASP A 146 10.78 -9.96 19.60
N GLU A 147 10.25 -11.19 19.52
CA GLU A 147 10.88 -12.34 20.15
C GLU A 147 12.16 -12.67 19.37
N TRP A 148 13.28 -12.10 19.83
CA TRP A 148 14.61 -12.24 19.24
C TRP A 148 15.20 -13.67 19.31
N GLY A 149 14.38 -14.73 19.34
CA GLY A 149 14.82 -16.12 19.23
C GLY A 149 15.84 -16.60 20.29
N TRP A 150 16.19 -15.78 21.29
CA TRP A 150 17.24 -16.10 22.26
C TRP A 150 16.94 -17.39 23.03
N GLY A 151 15.68 -17.69 23.33
CA GLY A 151 15.28 -18.95 23.96
C GLY A 151 15.49 -20.20 23.08
N ALA A 152 15.54 -20.06 21.75
CA ALA A 152 15.86 -21.17 20.85
C ALA A 152 17.37 -21.46 20.80
N LEU A 153 18.22 -20.47 21.11
CA LEU A 153 19.67 -20.64 21.23
C LEU A 153 20.04 -21.30 22.56
N GLU A 154 19.41 -20.88 23.66
CA GLU A 154 19.63 -21.48 24.99
C GLU A 154 19.26 -22.97 25.03
N GLY A 155 18.20 -23.38 24.33
CA GLY A 155 17.81 -24.80 24.21
C GLY A 155 18.74 -25.64 23.33
N ALA A 156 19.44 -25.04 22.36
CA ALA A 156 20.43 -25.73 21.55
C ALA A 156 21.74 -25.95 22.32
N GLU A 157 22.13 -24.99 23.17
CA GLU A 157 23.30 -25.13 24.06
C GLU A 157 23.09 -26.21 25.14
N GLN A 158 21.85 -26.47 25.58
CA GLN A 158 21.56 -27.57 26.51
C GLN A 158 21.60 -28.96 25.87
N MET A 159 21.46 -29.11 24.54
CA MET A 159 21.50 -30.43 23.88
C MET A 159 22.88 -30.83 23.36
N GLU A 160 23.86 -29.92 23.32
CA GLU A 160 25.25 -30.23 23.00
C GLU A 160 26.11 -30.52 24.25
N GLY A 161 25.50 -30.45 25.45
CA GLY A 161 26.15 -30.62 26.75
C GLY A 161 25.72 -31.85 27.56
N ASP A 162 24.97 -32.79 26.96
CA ASP A 162 24.66 -34.13 27.49
C ASP A 162 25.33 -35.22 26.63
#